data_AF-A0A5C8RTX3-F1
#
_entry.id   AF-A0A5C8RTX3-F1
#
_cell.length_a   1.000
_cell.length_b   1.000
_cell.length_c   1.000
_cell.angle_alpha   90.00
_cell.angle_beta   90.00
_cell.angle_gamma   90.00
#
_symmetry.space_group_name_H-M   'P 1'
#
loop_
_entity.id
_entity.type
_entity.pdbx_description
1 polymer ?
#
loop_
_entity_poly.entity_id
_entity_poly.type
_entity_poly.pdbx_seq_one_letter_code
_entity_poly.pdbx_strand_id
1 'polypeptide(L)'
;MTWRKPLVLAAALGLSIAAAHAQTASLDVPVQPGADGPELDACPRLAAVTGLDPKGDDFLSVRSGPGGRPYREVDRIHTGQRLSVCETRGPWFGVVYADREGRDCGVATPWPRRTAYAGPCRSGWVHRRYVTDLAG
;
A
#
# COMPACT_ATOMS: atom_id res chain seq x y z
N MET A 1 -66.60 27.12 13.26
CA MET A 1 -66.01 25.82 12.92
C MET A 1 -64.54 26.05 12.61
N THR A 2 -63.64 25.25 13.21
CA THR A 2 -62.17 25.24 13.05
C THR A 2 -61.37 26.40 13.69
N TRP A 3 -60.16 26.25 14.25
CA TRP A 3 -59.38 25.15 14.83
C TRP A 3 -58.08 25.76 15.44
N ARG A 4 -57.73 25.39 16.70
CA ARG A 4 -56.42 25.28 17.44
C ARG A 4 -55.15 25.94 16.84
N LYS A 5 -54.40 26.77 17.59
CA LYS A 5 -53.22 26.50 18.51
C LYS A 5 -51.91 26.07 17.77
N PRO A 6 -50.70 26.12 18.39
CA PRO A 6 -49.76 27.23 18.38
C PRO A 6 -48.31 26.79 18.01
N LEU A 7 -47.35 27.71 18.14
CA LEU A 7 -45.97 27.55 18.64
C LEU A 7 -45.02 26.45 18.11
N VAL A 8 -43.75 26.90 18.05
CA VAL A 8 -42.48 26.16 18.13
C VAL A 8 -41.74 26.01 16.80
N LEU A 9 -40.82 26.95 16.54
CA LEU A 9 -39.66 26.72 15.69
C LEU A 9 -38.47 26.41 16.60
N ALA A 10 -38.19 25.12 16.76
CA ALA A 10 -37.00 24.61 17.41
C ALA A 10 -35.81 24.75 16.45
N ALA A 11 -34.79 25.51 16.83
CA ALA A 11 -33.53 25.62 16.10
C ALA A 11 -32.67 24.39 16.41
N ALA A 12 -32.52 23.48 15.43
CA ALA A 12 -31.62 22.34 15.52
C ALA A 12 -30.20 22.75 15.07
N LEU A 13 -29.25 22.82 16.00
CA LEU A 13 -27.82 22.93 15.73
C LEU A 13 -27.29 21.58 15.21
N GLY A 14 -26.99 21.51 13.92
CA GLY A 14 -26.37 20.34 13.29
C GLY A 14 -24.85 20.29 13.57
N LEU A 15 -24.39 19.26 14.30
CA LEU A 15 -22.98 18.92 14.42
C LEU A 15 -22.52 18.21 13.13
N SER A 16 -21.65 18.85 12.35
CA SER A 16 -21.02 18.23 11.17
C SER A 16 -19.78 17.45 11.61
N ILE A 17 -19.83 16.12 11.52
CA ILE A 17 -18.67 15.24 11.74
C ILE A 17 -17.87 15.20 10.43
N ALA A 18 -16.68 15.82 10.40
CA ALA A 18 -15.77 15.71 9.28
C ALA A 18 -15.14 14.30 9.25
N ALA A 19 -15.53 13.48 8.28
CA ALA A 19 -14.85 12.22 8.01
C ALA A 19 -13.46 12.53 7.43
N ALA A 20 -12.41 12.24 8.21
CA ALA A 20 -11.03 12.28 7.73
C ALA A 20 -10.84 11.17 6.69
N HIS A 21 -10.90 11.53 5.41
CA HIS A 21 -10.55 10.62 4.33
C HIS A 21 -9.03 10.49 4.32
N ALA A 22 -8.51 9.37 4.82
CA ALA A 22 -7.12 8.99 4.59
C ALA A 22 -6.91 8.89 3.08
N GLN A 23 -6.22 9.86 2.50
CA GLN A 23 -5.89 9.87 1.08
C GLN A 23 -4.94 8.71 0.83
N THR A 24 -5.44 7.63 0.23
CA THR A 24 -4.58 6.61 -0.36
C THR A 24 -3.79 7.30 -1.47
N ALA A 25 -2.55 7.70 -1.17
CA ALA A 25 -1.71 8.38 -2.15
C ALA A 25 -1.53 7.45 -3.35
N SER A 26 -2.12 7.82 -4.49
CA SER A 26 -2.08 7.02 -5.72
C SER A 26 -0.66 6.91 -6.26
N LEU A 27 -0.20 5.71 -6.62
CA LEU A 27 1.14 5.56 -7.20
C LEU A 27 1.19 6.19 -8.61
N ASP A 28 2.27 6.90 -8.94
CA ASP A 28 2.51 7.41 -10.30
C ASP A 28 2.71 6.25 -11.29
N VAL A 29 3.30 5.16 -10.80
CA VAL A 29 3.41 3.88 -11.50
C VAL A 29 2.82 2.81 -10.59
N PRO A 30 1.63 2.28 -10.88
CA PRO A 30 1.05 1.21 -10.08
C PRO A 30 1.93 -0.05 -10.07
N VAL A 31 1.99 -0.73 -8.93
CA VAL A 31 2.52 -2.09 -8.84
C VAL A 31 1.51 -3.05 -9.47
N GLN A 32 1.99 -3.99 -10.27
CA GLN A 32 1.18 -4.90 -11.07
C GLN A 32 1.50 -6.37 -10.78
N PRO A 33 0.89 -6.97 -9.73
CA PRO A 33 0.96 -8.40 -9.47
C PRO A 33 0.45 -9.26 -10.63
N GLY A 34 0.86 -10.52 -10.69
CA GLY A 34 0.56 -11.47 -11.75
C GLY A 34 1.44 -11.29 -12.99
N ALA A 35 2.61 -10.65 -12.85
CA ALA A 35 3.53 -10.42 -13.95
C ALA A 35 4.22 -11.70 -14.45
N ASP A 36 4.36 -12.70 -13.57
CA ASP A 36 5.08 -13.96 -13.85
C ASP A 36 4.18 -15.07 -14.42
N GLY A 37 2.90 -14.75 -14.72
CA GLY A 37 1.94 -15.66 -15.35
C GLY A 37 0.86 -16.19 -14.39
N PRO A 38 -0.18 -16.86 -14.92
CA PRO A 38 -1.37 -17.26 -14.14
C PRO A 38 -1.17 -18.53 -13.30
N GLU A 39 -0.04 -19.22 -13.44
CA GLU A 39 0.27 -20.45 -12.70
C GLU A 39 0.98 -20.18 -11.37
N LEU A 40 1.57 -18.99 -11.24
CA LEU A 40 2.34 -18.57 -10.06
C LEU A 40 1.51 -17.59 -9.22
N ASP A 41 1.84 -17.53 -7.93
CA ASP A 41 1.27 -16.52 -7.04
C ASP A 41 1.45 -15.11 -7.62
N ALA A 42 0.45 -14.24 -7.41
CA ALA A 42 0.48 -12.89 -7.96
C ALA A 42 1.74 -12.11 -7.57
N CYS A 43 2.29 -12.37 -6.38
CA CYS A 43 3.60 -11.92 -5.97
C CYS A 43 4.43 -13.13 -5.47
N PRO A 44 5.25 -13.76 -6.34
CA PRO A 44 5.81 -15.08 -6.06
C PRO A 44 6.96 -15.09 -5.05
N ARG A 45 7.51 -13.92 -4.69
CA ARG A 45 8.64 -13.84 -3.77
C ARG A 45 8.23 -13.21 -2.45
N LEU A 46 8.45 -13.93 -1.37
CA LEU A 46 8.37 -13.41 -0.01
C LEU A 46 9.77 -12.93 0.41
N ALA A 47 9.87 -11.70 0.90
CA ALA A 47 11.14 -11.07 1.26
C ALA A 47 11.02 -10.27 2.58
N ALA A 48 12.15 -9.80 3.09
CA ALA A 48 12.22 -8.88 4.22
C ALA A 48 13.16 -7.70 3.96
N VAL A 49 12.89 -6.58 4.63
CA VAL A 49 13.79 -5.43 4.64
C VAL A 49 15.02 -5.73 5.50
N THR A 50 16.21 -5.48 4.97
CA THR A 50 17.49 -5.76 5.63
C THR A 50 18.55 -4.73 5.27
N GLY A 51 19.61 -4.62 6.07
CA GLY A 51 20.81 -3.86 5.70
C GLY A 51 20.63 -2.33 5.72
N LEU A 52 19.64 -1.84 6.47
CA LEU A 52 19.53 -0.42 6.80
C LEU A 52 20.62 -0.03 7.81
N ASP A 53 21.04 1.24 7.77
CA ASP A 53 22.02 1.77 8.72
C ASP A 53 21.30 2.30 9.97
N PRO A 54 21.40 1.63 11.13
CA PRO A 54 20.72 2.08 12.34
C PRO A 54 21.29 3.39 12.91
N LYS A 55 22.44 3.87 12.41
CA LYS A 55 23.03 5.16 12.78
C LYS A 55 22.73 6.28 11.77
N GLY A 56 22.08 5.95 10.66
CA GLY A 56 21.69 6.87 9.61
C GLY A 56 20.18 6.84 9.38
N ASP A 57 19.77 6.85 8.12
CA ASP A 57 18.37 6.65 7.75
C ASP A 57 18.00 5.17 7.97
N ASP A 58 17.44 4.85 9.13
CA ASP A 58 16.99 3.50 9.52
C ASP A 58 15.62 3.13 8.92
N PHE A 59 15.40 3.51 7.66
CA PHE A 59 14.20 3.15 6.91
C PHE A 59 14.50 2.97 5.43
N LEU A 60 13.69 2.13 4.79
CA LEU A 60 13.63 2.00 3.34
C LEU A 60 12.46 2.85 2.81
N SER A 61 12.81 3.81 1.96
CA SER A 61 11.84 4.66 1.25
C SER A 61 11.00 3.83 0.29
N VAL A 62 9.68 3.89 0.44
CA VAL A 62 8.71 3.36 -0.53
C VAL A 62 8.30 4.51 -1.46
N ARG A 63 8.45 4.32 -2.75
CA ARG A 63 8.23 5.35 -3.76
C ARG A 63 7.01 5.09 -4.62
N SER A 64 6.45 6.18 -5.13
CA SER A 64 5.34 6.20 -6.08
C SER A 64 5.65 5.61 -7.46
N GLY A 65 6.92 5.35 -7.78
CA GLY A 65 7.35 4.73 -9.03
C GLY A 65 8.83 4.27 -9.01
N PRO A 66 9.24 3.43 -9.96
CA PRO A 66 10.61 2.93 -10.06
C PRO A 66 11.49 3.78 -10.99
N GLY A 67 12.79 3.85 -10.70
CA GLY A 67 13.81 4.34 -11.62
C GLY A 67 14.62 5.52 -11.09
N GLY A 68 15.25 6.26 -12.01
CA GLY A 68 16.11 7.42 -11.71
C GLY A 68 15.42 8.78 -11.76
N ARG A 69 14.11 8.83 -12.01
CA ARG A 69 13.30 10.05 -11.89
C ARG A 69 12.96 10.31 -10.42
N PRO A 70 12.74 11.57 -9.99
CA PRO A 70 12.37 11.88 -8.62
C PRO A 70 10.91 11.50 -8.33
N TYR A 71 10.64 10.19 -8.21
CA TYR A 71 9.37 9.69 -7.67
C TYR A 71 9.30 10.02 -6.18
N ARG A 72 8.17 10.61 -5.77
CA ARG A 72 7.95 10.97 -4.36
C ARG A 72 7.92 9.72 -3.48
N GLU A 73 8.41 9.89 -2.27
CA GLU A 73 8.20 8.94 -1.18
C GLU A 73 6.72 8.94 -0.78
N VAL A 74 6.16 7.75 -0.59
CA VAL A 74 4.76 7.54 -0.21
C VAL A 74 4.65 6.81 1.12
N ASP A 75 5.70 6.12 1.56
CA ASP A 75 5.76 5.43 2.84
C ASP A 75 7.21 5.14 3.23
N ARG A 76 7.41 4.68 4.46
CA ARG A 76 8.70 4.20 5.00
C ARG A 76 8.51 2.87 5.69
N ILE A 77 9.41 1.94 5.42
CA ILE A 77 9.39 0.59 6.00
C ILE A 77 10.73 0.28 6.68
N HIS A 78 10.69 -0.51 7.76
CA HIS A 78 11.86 -0.73 8.62
C HIS A 78 12.39 -2.16 8.50
N THR A 79 13.61 -2.37 9.03
CA THR A 79 14.26 -3.69 9.07
C THR A 79 13.32 -4.76 9.64
N GLY A 80 13.32 -5.93 9.01
CA GLY A 80 12.49 -7.08 9.40
C GLY A 80 11.08 -7.07 8.82
N GLN A 81 10.60 -5.93 8.29
CA GLN A 81 9.26 -5.89 7.69
C GLN A 81 9.17 -6.79 6.46
N ARG A 82 8.15 -7.66 6.44
CA ARG A 82 7.90 -8.61 5.36
C ARG A 82 7.23 -7.96 4.15
N LEU A 83 7.69 -8.33 2.97
CA LEU A 83 7.25 -7.81 1.67
C LEU A 83 6.89 -8.97 0.75
N SER A 84 5.80 -8.84 0.00
CA SER A 84 5.52 -9.65 -1.18
C SER A 84 6.07 -8.89 -2.40
N VAL A 85 7.06 -9.44 -3.08
CA VAL A 85 7.65 -8.86 -4.28
C VAL A 85 6.92 -9.36 -5.51
N CYS A 86 6.33 -8.42 -6.27
CA CYS A 86 5.35 -8.69 -7.31
C CYS A 86 5.89 -8.48 -8.73
N GLU A 87 6.86 -7.57 -8.87
CA GLU A 87 7.52 -7.31 -10.15
C GLU A 87 8.88 -6.65 -9.92
N THR A 88 9.73 -6.68 -10.96
CA THR A 88 11.05 -6.06 -10.95
C THR A 88 11.22 -5.12 -12.13
N ARG A 89 11.72 -3.92 -11.89
CA ARG A 89 12.08 -2.94 -12.94
C ARG A 89 13.45 -2.34 -12.64
N GLY A 90 14.48 -2.87 -13.29
CA GLY A 90 15.87 -2.49 -13.01
C GLY A 90 16.23 -2.78 -11.54
N PRO A 91 16.77 -1.80 -10.77
CA PRO A 91 17.10 -1.99 -9.36
C PRO A 91 15.90 -1.83 -8.41
N TRP A 92 14.67 -1.76 -8.93
CA TRP A 92 13.47 -1.52 -8.13
C TRP A 92 12.58 -2.76 -8.09
N PHE A 93 12.06 -3.05 -6.89
CA PHE A 93 11.02 -4.03 -6.67
C PHE A 93 9.68 -3.32 -6.47
N GLY A 94 8.66 -3.77 -7.20
CA GLY A 94 7.27 -3.44 -6.90
C GLY A 94 6.78 -4.39 -5.81
N VAL A 95 6.37 -3.85 -4.67
CA VAL A 95 6.06 -4.62 -3.46
C VAL A 95 4.65 -4.33 -2.96
N VAL A 96 4.06 -5.35 -2.35
CA VAL A 96 2.84 -5.27 -1.53
C VAL A 96 3.19 -5.68 -0.11
N TYR A 97 2.71 -4.94 0.89
CA TYR A 97 3.03 -5.20 2.28
C TYR A 97 1.93 -4.72 3.22
N ALA A 98 1.73 -5.47 4.29
CA ALA A 98 0.72 -5.14 5.28
C ALA A 98 1.18 -4.01 6.22
N ASP A 99 0.21 -3.24 6.69
CA ASP A 99 0.34 -2.32 7.83
C ASP A 99 0.28 -3.03 9.18
N ARG A 100 -0.30 -4.23 9.22
CA ARG A 100 -0.34 -5.11 10.39
C ARG A 100 0.09 -6.52 10.00
N GLU A 101 0.97 -7.11 10.79
CA GLU A 101 1.45 -8.47 10.57
C GLU A 101 0.29 -9.47 10.43
N GLY A 102 0.41 -10.41 9.49
CA GLY A 102 -0.58 -11.45 9.25
C GLY A 102 -1.84 -11.01 8.49
N ARG A 103 -2.01 -9.73 8.13
CA ARG A 103 -3.09 -9.32 7.22
C ARG A 103 -2.88 -9.94 5.84
N ASP A 104 -3.90 -10.62 5.35
CA ASP A 104 -3.93 -11.12 3.98
C ASP A 104 -4.05 -9.95 2.99
N CYS A 105 -3.10 -9.90 2.04
CA CYS A 105 -3.05 -8.89 0.99
C CYS A 105 -3.61 -9.38 -0.35
N GLY A 106 -4.04 -10.65 -0.45
CA GLY A 106 -4.65 -11.22 -1.64
C GLY A 106 -3.66 -11.44 -2.79
N VAL A 107 -2.37 -11.58 -2.51
CA VAL A 107 -1.30 -11.73 -3.53
C VAL A 107 -0.51 -13.04 -3.42
N ALA A 108 -0.83 -13.87 -2.42
CA ALA A 108 -0.22 -15.18 -2.19
C ALA A 108 -1.00 -16.32 -2.88
N THR A 109 -1.75 -15.98 -3.92
CA THR A 109 -2.44 -16.93 -4.80
C THR A 109 -2.32 -16.44 -6.25
N PRO A 110 -2.44 -17.33 -7.24
CA PRO A 110 -2.37 -16.91 -8.63
C PRO A 110 -3.48 -15.96 -9.04
N TRP A 111 -3.13 -14.95 -9.81
CA TRP A 111 -4.09 -14.04 -10.43
C TRP A 111 -4.25 -14.38 -11.91
N PRO A 112 -5.48 -14.35 -12.46
CA PRO A 112 -5.70 -14.75 -13.85
C PRO A 112 -5.04 -13.79 -14.86
N ARG A 113 -4.76 -12.55 -14.46
CA ARG A 113 -4.14 -11.52 -15.31
C ARG A 113 -3.32 -10.57 -14.46
N ARG A 114 -2.26 -10.04 -15.08
CA ARG A 114 -1.52 -8.89 -14.57
C ARG A 114 -2.43 -7.67 -14.47
N THR A 115 -2.55 -7.08 -13.29
CA THR A 115 -3.38 -5.88 -13.07
C THR A 115 -2.79 -5.00 -11.97
N ALA A 116 -3.16 -3.71 -11.94
CA ALA A 116 -2.75 -2.80 -10.87
C ALA A 116 -3.31 -3.30 -9.52
N TYR A 117 -2.45 -3.32 -8.50
CA TYR A 117 -2.85 -3.72 -7.17
C TYR A 117 -3.85 -2.72 -6.55
N ALA A 118 -5.02 -3.22 -6.18
CA ALA A 118 -6.10 -2.46 -5.53
C ALA A 118 -6.60 -3.15 -4.25
N GLY A 119 -5.78 -4.04 -3.68
CA GLY A 119 -6.10 -4.80 -2.47
C GLY A 119 -5.98 -3.98 -1.18
N PRO A 120 -6.21 -4.61 -0.02
CA PRO A 120 -6.36 -3.92 1.26
C PRO A 120 -5.04 -3.45 1.89
N CYS A 121 -3.91 -3.99 1.44
CA CYS A 121 -2.57 -3.64 1.94
C CYS A 121 -1.95 -2.42 1.22
N ARG A 122 -0.79 -1.99 1.69
CA ARG A 122 -0.01 -0.92 1.04
C ARG A 122 0.82 -1.49 -0.11
N SER A 123 1.20 -0.63 -1.05
CA SER A 123 2.06 -1.01 -2.17
C SER A 123 2.91 0.16 -2.64
N GLY A 124 4.01 -0.14 -3.32
CA GLY A 124 4.90 0.85 -3.91
C GLY A 124 6.21 0.27 -4.40
N TRP A 125 7.20 1.14 -4.63
CA TRP A 125 8.49 0.77 -5.23
C TRP A 125 9.64 0.98 -4.25
N VAL A 126 10.45 -0.05 -4.05
CA VAL A 126 11.60 -0.03 -3.14
C VAL A 126 12.88 -0.44 -3.85
N HIS A 127 14.03 0.06 -3.40
CA HIS A 127 15.31 -0.31 -3.99
C HIS A 127 15.75 -1.70 -3.51
N ARG A 128 16.06 -2.62 -4.45
CA ARG A 128 16.33 -4.04 -4.17
C ARG A 128 17.47 -4.30 -3.20
N ARG A 129 18.43 -3.38 -3.07
CA ARG A 129 19.62 -3.54 -2.22
C ARG A 129 19.32 -3.76 -0.74
N TYR A 130 18.12 -3.38 -0.30
CA TYR A 130 17.67 -3.48 1.10
C TYR A 130 16.60 -4.56 1.28
N VAL A 131 16.45 -5.45 0.30
CA VAL A 131 15.43 -6.50 0.29
C VAL A 131 16.11 -7.84 0.09
N THR A 132 15.90 -8.76 1.04
CA THR A 132 16.42 -10.13 1.01
C THR A 132 15.27 -11.11 0.89
N ASP A 133 15.33 -12.02 -0.09
CA ASP A 133 14.34 -13.07 -0.27
C ASP A 133 14.36 -14.02 0.95
N LEU A 134 13.18 -14.39 1.43
CA LEU A 134 12.98 -15.29 2.58
C LEU A 134 12.75 -16.74 2.15
N ALA A 135 12.28 -16.94 0.92
CA ALA A 135 12.27 -18.26 0.29
C ALA A 135 13.63 -18.47 -0.37
N GLY A 136 14.40 -19.43 0.16
CA GLY A 136 15.70 -19.83 -0.38
C GLY A 136 15.61 -20.79 -1.54
#